data_AF-A0A5E4A2W8-F1
#
_entry.id   AF-A0A5E4A2W8-F1
#
_cell.length_a   1.000
_cell.length_b   1.000
_cell.length_c   1.000
_cell.angle_alpha   90.00
_cell.angle_beta   90.00
_cell.angle_gamma   90.00
#
_symmetry.space_group_name_H-M   'P 1'
#
loop_
_entity.id
_entity.type
_entity.pdbx_description
1 polymer ?
#
loop_
_entity_poly.entity_id
_entity_poly.type
_entity_poly.pdbx_seq_one_letter_code
_entity_poly.pdbx_strand_id
1 'polypeptide(L)'
;MIRKKHSFSGPLYLSDSGRLALRVHSPCDHALFLSPASVSTVQCPSFSHYSVCTSSCPDTCSDLTASQNCATPCTEGCECNEGFVLSTSQCVPLHKCGCDFDGHYYTMGEFFWATANCTVQCLCEEGGDVYCFNKTCRSGEVCAVEDGYQGCFPRRETVCLLSQNQVLHTFDGAAYAFPSEFSYTLLKTCPERPEYLEIDINKKKPDAGPAWLRGLRILVADQEVKIGGVGASEVKLNGQEVELPFFHPSGKLEIYRNKNSTTVESKGVVSVQYSDTGLLDIRLSTAYFNCTGGLCGFFNANASDEFCLPNGKCTDNLAVFLESWTTFEEICNGECGDLLKACNNDSELLKFYRSRSRCGIINDPSNSSFLECHGVVNVTAYYRTCLFRLCQSGGNESELCDSVARYASACKNADVEVGPWRTYDFCRKLGWATWWWGGPMPHPRFLLRTPLPGGTEPKGEQ
;
A
#
# COMPACT_ATOMS: atom_id res chain seq x y z
N MET A 1 51.36 31.53 1.64
CA MET A 1 52.75 31.61 2.15
C MET A 1 52.89 30.68 3.35
N ILE A 2 53.94 29.85 3.31
CA ILE A 2 54.66 29.27 4.46
C ILE A 2 54.02 28.11 5.24
N ARG A 3 54.69 26.96 5.06
CA ARG A 3 54.77 25.72 5.84
C ARG A 3 55.06 25.91 7.34
N LYS A 4 54.69 24.91 8.16
CA LYS A 4 55.57 24.03 8.99
C LYS A 4 54.69 23.20 9.94
N LYS A 5 54.59 21.86 9.82
CA LYS A 5 55.50 20.80 10.33
C LYS A 5 55.98 21.02 11.78
N HIS A 6 55.56 20.13 12.68
CA HIS A 6 56.44 19.56 13.70
C HIS A 6 56.16 18.07 13.91
N SER A 7 57.27 17.34 14.03
CA SER A 7 57.44 15.90 14.14
C SER A 7 57.66 15.54 15.60
N PHE A 8 57.30 14.32 16.02
CA PHE A 8 57.90 13.66 17.18
C PHE A 8 58.38 12.27 16.82
N SER A 9 59.64 12.02 17.19
CA SER A 9 60.50 10.86 17.02
C SER A 9 60.36 9.90 18.21
N GLY A 10 60.26 8.57 17.98
CA GLY A 10 61.35 7.59 18.14
C GLY A 10 60.90 6.43 19.06
N PRO A 11 61.65 5.31 19.24
CA PRO A 11 62.96 4.96 18.68
C PRO A 11 63.03 3.57 17.98
N LEU A 12 64.22 3.34 17.39
CA LEU A 12 64.71 2.16 16.67
C LEU A 12 65.22 1.04 17.60
N TYR A 13 65.20 -0.20 17.09
CA TYR A 13 66.22 -1.22 17.38
C TYR A 13 66.76 -1.81 16.06
N LEU A 14 68.08 -1.87 15.97
CA LEU A 14 68.91 -2.50 14.93
C LEU A 14 69.41 -3.86 15.44
N SER A 15 69.47 -4.87 14.57
CA SER A 15 70.73 -5.48 14.10
C SER A 15 70.40 -6.58 13.06
N ASP A 16 70.81 -6.52 11.81
CA ASP A 16 72.16 -6.65 11.22
C ASP A 16 72.48 -8.10 10.81
N SER A 17 72.62 -8.30 9.49
CA SER A 17 73.48 -9.30 8.83
C SER A 17 73.29 -9.20 7.31
N GLY A 18 74.22 -8.48 6.66
CA GLY A 18 74.21 -8.26 5.22
C GLY A 18 74.88 -9.36 4.39
N ARG A 19 74.68 -9.28 3.07
CA ARG A 19 75.75 -9.33 2.05
C ARG A 19 75.21 -8.91 0.67
N LEU A 20 76.02 -8.08 0.00
CA LEU A 20 75.91 -7.64 -1.39
C LEU A 20 75.86 -8.82 -2.38
N ALA A 21 75.14 -8.69 -3.50
CA ALA A 21 75.74 -8.22 -4.76
C ALA A 21 74.83 -8.38 -6.01
N LEU A 22 74.94 -7.37 -6.88
CA LEU A 22 74.87 -7.39 -8.35
C LEU A 22 73.53 -7.62 -9.07
N ARG A 23 73.02 -6.50 -9.62
CA ARG A 23 72.14 -6.45 -10.79
C ARG A 23 72.88 -6.99 -12.03
N VAL A 24 72.20 -7.86 -12.79
CA VAL A 24 72.41 -8.05 -14.23
C VAL A 24 71.03 -8.00 -14.90
N HIS A 25 70.94 -7.25 -16.00
CA HIS A 25 69.72 -7.03 -16.80
C HIS A 25 69.67 -8.01 -18.00
N SER A 26 68.41 -8.29 -18.43
CA SER A 26 67.92 -8.86 -19.70
C SER A 26 67.86 -10.39 -19.87
N PRO A 27 66.94 -10.94 -20.72
CA PRO A 27 65.72 -10.35 -21.32
C PRO A 27 64.44 -11.19 -21.03
N CYS A 28 63.28 -10.63 -21.40
CA CYS A 28 61.96 -11.27 -21.27
C CYS A 28 61.81 -12.48 -22.21
N ASP A 29 61.57 -13.67 -21.65
CA ASP A 29 60.96 -14.79 -22.36
C ASP A 29 59.44 -14.77 -22.14
N HIS A 30 58.69 -14.46 -23.19
CA HIS A 30 57.25 -14.71 -23.26
C HIS A 30 57.01 -16.22 -23.42
N ALA A 31 57.05 -16.96 -22.31
CA ALA A 31 56.44 -18.29 -22.26
C ALA A 31 54.94 -18.10 -21.98
N LEU A 32 54.11 -18.37 -23.00
CA LEU A 32 52.68 -18.53 -22.84
C LEU A 32 52.41 -19.74 -21.94
N PHE A 33 52.34 -19.51 -20.62
CA PHE A 33 51.69 -20.43 -19.70
C PHE A 33 50.18 -20.35 -19.95
N LEU A 34 49.67 -21.23 -20.82
CA LEU A 34 48.28 -21.66 -20.73
C LEU A 34 48.11 -22.31 -19.36
N SER A 35 47.56 -21.56 -18.41
CA SER A 35 47.09 -22.12 -17.15
C SER A 35 46.04 -23.19 -17.48
N PRO A 36 46.08 -24.38 -16.86
CA PRO A 36 44.98 -25.30 -17.00
C PRO A 36 43.74 -24.61 -16.45
N ALA A 37 42.69 -24.53 -17.26
CA ALA A 37 41.40 -24.04 -16.82
C ALA A 37 41.05 -24.74 -15.50
N SER A 38 40.76 -23.96 -14.46
CA SER A 38 40.20 -24.48 -13.22
C SER A 38 38.90 -25.18 -13.58
N VAL A 39 38.92 -26.51 -13.59
CA VAL A 39 37.70 -27.31 -13.69
C VAL A 39 36.94 -27.06 -12.39
N SER A 40 35.93 -26.20 -12.44
CA SER A 40 34.99 -26.02 -11.34
C SER A 40 34.24 -27.34 -11.15
N THR A 41 34.65 -28.16 -10.19
CA THR A 41 33.93 -29.39 -9.83
C THR A 41 32.60 -28.98 -9.18
N VAL A 42 31.48 -29.33 -9.81
CA VAL A 42 30.14 -29.10 -9.25
C VAL A 42 30.03 -29.91 -7.95
N GLN A 43 29.79 -29.21 -6.84
CA GLN A 43 29.72 -29.81 -5.51
C GLN A 43 28.24 -29.95 -5.11
N CYS A 44 27.77 -31.18 -4.97
CA CYS A 44 26.39 -31.47 -4.59
C CYS A 44 26.21 -31.56 -3.06
N PRO A 45 25.00 -31.28 -2.55
CA PRO A 45 24.65 -31.48 -1.14
C PRO A 45 24.90 -32.91 -0.63
N SER A 46 24.84 -33.10 0.68
CA SER A 46 24.90 -34.46 1.26
C SER A 46 23.75 -35.32 0.73
N PHE A 47 24.05 -36.60 0.49
CA PHE A 47 23.10 -37.58 -0.05
C PHE A 47 22.55 -37.27 -1.46
N SER A 48 23.27 -36.47 -2.24
CA SER A 48 23.05 -36.31 -3.69
C SER A 48 24.33 -36.53 -4.48
N HIS A 49 24.18 -36.65 -5.79
CA HIS A 49 25.27 -36.76 -6.74
C HIS A 49 25.01 -35.87 -7.95
N TYR A 50 26.07 -35.49 -8.65
CA TYR A 50 25.97 -34.69 -9.87
C TYR A 50 25.58 -35.57 -11.07
N SER A 51 24.66 -35.07 -11.89
CA SER A 51 24.18 -35.71 -13.11
C SER A 51 24.00 -34.67 -14.23
N VAL A 52 24.37 -35.05 -15.46
CA VAL A 52 24.18 -34.21 -16.66
C VAL A 52 22.73 -34.16 -17.13
N CYS A 53 21.85 -35.02 -16.58
CA CYS A 53 20.46 -35.13 -16.96
C CYS A 53 19.64 -35.59 -15.74
N THR A 54 19.38 -34.67 -14.82
CA THR A 54 18.42 -34.84 -13.72
C THR A 54 17.03 -34.36 -14.16
N SER A 55 15.98 -34.90 -13.55
CA SER A 55 14.62 -34.38 -13.72
C SER A 55 14.56 -32.90 -13.37
N SER A 56 13.90 -32.11 -14.22
CA SER A 56 13.56 -30.70 -13.95
C SER A 56 12.48 -30.57 -12.86
N CYS A 57 11.78 -31.66 -12.54
CA CYS A 57 10.82 -31.79 -11.46
C CYS A 57 11.32 -32.91 -10.52
N PRO A 58 12.29 -32.66 -9.64
CA PRO A 58 12.80 -33.68 -8.73
C PRO A 58 11.71 -34.13 -7.75
N ASP A 59 11.74 -35.41 -7.36
CA ASP A 59 10.83 -35.92 -6.33
C ASP A 59 11.12 -35.23 -4.99
N THR A 60 10.07 -34.74 -4.35
CA THR A 60 10.14 -33.99 -3.10
C THR A 60 9.34 -34.68 -2.01
N CYS A 61 9.58 -34.33 -0.74
CA CYS A 61 8.76 -34.84 0.36
C CYS A 61 7.25 -34.51 0.22
N SER A 62 6.90 -33.43 -0.50
CA SER A 62 5.51 -33.06 -0.82
C SER A 62 4.94 -33.77 -2.04
N ASP A 63 5.78 -34.22 -2.98
CA ASP A 63 5.37 -34.98 -4.17
C ASP A 63 6.47 -35.97 -4.56
N LEU A 64 6.29 -37.22 -4.13
CA LEU A 64 7.21 -38.33 -4.36
C LEU A 64 7.19 -38.85 -5.82
N THR A 65 6.33 -38.30 -6.67
CA THR A 65 6.13 -38.74 -8.05
C THR A 65 6.27 -37.60 -9.06
N ALA A 66 6.78 -36.45 -8.62
CA ALA A 66 6.95 -35.25 -9.44
C ALA A 66 7.76 -35.53 -10.71
N SER A 67 8.77 -36.40 -10.60
CA SER A 67 9.64 -36.79 -11.72
C SER A 67 8.90 -37.54 -12.82
N GLN A 68 7.88 -38.33 -12.48
CA GLN A 68 7.12 -39.16 -13.44
C GLN A 68 6.18 -38.33 -14.32
N ASN A 69 5.66 -37.23 -13.78
CA ASN A 69 4.71 -36.35 -14.47
C ASN A 69 5.37 -35.11 -15.10
N CYS A 70 6.70 -35.07 -15.11
CA CYS A 70 7.46 -33.93 -15.57
C CYS A 70 7.47 -33.88 -17.11
N ALA A 71 6.78 -32.89 -17.69
CA ALA A 71 6.74 -32.68 -19.13
C ALA A 71 7.98 -31.96 -19.71
N THR A 72 8.85 -31.44 -18.83
CA THR A 72 10.03 -30.66 -19.22
C THR A 72 11.26 -31.55 -19.44
N PRO A 73 12.15 -31.21 -20.39
CA PRO A 73 13.41 -31.92 -20.60
C PRO A 73 14.28 -31.96 -19.33
N CYS A 74 15.15 -32.96 -19.21
CA CYS A 74 16.12 -33.00 -18.12
C CYS A 74 17.14 -31.85 -18.20
N THR A 75 17.68 -31.47 -17.05
CA THR A 75 18.70 -30.44 -16.91
C THR A 75 19.93 -31.00 -16.22
N GLU A 76 21.09 -30.41 -16.45
CA GLU A 76 22.30 -30.71 -15.69
C GLU A 76 22.18 -30.17 -14.25
N GLY A 77 22.48 -30.99 -13.24
CA GLY A 77 22.28 -30.61 -11.83
C GLY A 77 22.63 -31.70 -10.82
N CYS A 78 22.23 -31.50 -9.57
CA CYS A 78 22.39 -32.47 -8.49
C CYS A 78 21.09 -33.25 -8.28
N GLU A 79 21.20 -34.57 -8.16
CA GLU A 79 20.08 -35.50 -7.98
C GLU A 79 20.23 -36.26 -6.66
N CYS A 80 19.14 -36.40 -5.91
CA CYS A 80 19.16 -37.17 -4.67
C CYS A 80 19.50 -38.63 -4.93
N ASN A 81 20.29 -39.23 -4.04
CA ASN A 81 20.63 -40.65 -4.15
C ASN A 81 19.40 -41.53 -3.89
N GLU A 82 19.41 -42.76 -4.39
CA GLU A 82 18.33 -43.72 -4.17
C GLU A 82 18.00 -43.88 -2.68
N GLY A 83 16.70 -43.83 -2.33
CA GLY A 83 16.21 -43.85 -0.95
C GLY A 83 16.18 -42.48 -0.25
N PHE A 84 16.61 -41.41 -0.93
CA PHE A 84 16.53 -40.04 -0.45
C PHE A 84 15.64 -39.20 -1.37
N VAL A 85 14.95 -38.23 -0.80
CA VAL A 85 14.05 -37.32 -1.50
C VAL A 85 14.36 -35.88 -1.12
N LEU A 86 14.02 -34.94 -2.00
CA LEU A 86 14.34 -33.54 -1.78
C LEU A 86 13.38 -32.93 -0.75
N SER A 87 13.92 -32.47 0.37
CA SER A 87 13.22 -31.62 1.34
C SER A 87 13.91 -30.27 1.36
N THR A 88 13.21 -29.23 0.91
CA THR A 88 13.73 -27.88 0.71
C THR A 88 15.00 -27.87 -0.15
N SER A 89 16.19 -27.77 0.46
CA SER A 89 17.48 -27.75 -0.24
C SER A 89 18.38 -28.95 0.04
N GLN A 90 17.87 -29.97 0.74
CA GLN A 90 18.64 -31.14 1.17
C GLN A 90 17.94 -32.46 0.81
N CYS A 91 18.73 -33.48 0.49
CA CYS A 91 18.23 -34.83 0.29
C CYS A 91 18.15 -35.56 1.63
N VAL A 92 16.95 -35.99 2.01
CA VAL A 92 16.67 -36.65 3.29
C VAL A 92 16.05 -38.03 3.07
N PRO A 93 16.27 -39.00 3.98
CA PRO A 93 15.52 -40.24 3.96
C PRO A 93 14.02 -39.98 4.10
N LEU A 94 13.17 -40.83 3.51
CA LEU A 94 11.71 -40.65 3.51
C LEU A 94 11.09 -40.47 4.91
N HIS A 95 11.59 -41.18 5.93
CA HIS A 95 11.11 -41.06 7.32
C HIS A 95 11.46 -39.71 7.97
N LYS A 96 12.41 -38.95 7.39
CA LYS A 96 12.77 -37.60 7.78
C LYS A 96 12.12 -36.52 6.92
N CYS A 97 11.15 -36.90 6.09
CA CYS A 97 10.27 -35.91 5.51
C CYS A 97 9.52 -35.18 6.62
N GLY A 98 9.23 -33.92 6.33
CA GLY A 98 8.45 -33.04 7.18
C GLY A 98 6.96 -33.35 7.15
N CYS A 99 6.17 -32.39 7.59
CA CYS A 99 4.74 -32.50 7.77
C CYS A 99 4.03 -31.55 6.82
N ASP A 100 2.93 -32.02 6.22
CA ASP A 100 1.99 -31.14 5.54
C ASP A 100 0.89 -30.73 6.53
N PHE A 101 0.70 -29.42 6.71
CA PHE A 101 -0.35 -28.88 7.55
C PHE A 101 -1.00 -27.67 6.87
N ASP A 102 -2.30 -27.76 6.62
CA ASP A 102 -3.10 -26.71 5.94
C ASP A 102 -2.48 -26.28 4.59
N GLY A 103 -1.99 -27.24 3.81
CA GLY A 103 -1.36 -27.02 2.50
C GLY A 103 0.04 -26.40 2.56
N HIS A 104 0.66 -26.33 3.73
CA HIS A 104 2.02 -25.86 3.93
C HIS A 104 2.92 -26.98 4.43
N TYR A 105 4.11 -27.09 3.82
CA TYR A 105 5.12 -28.07 4.22
C TYR A 105 6.06 -27.50 5.29
N TYR A 106 6.18 -28.19 6.42
CA TYR A 106 7.05 -27.85 7.54
C TYR A 106 8.11 -28.92 7.71
N THR A 107 9.37 -28.54 7.93
CA THR A 107 10.47 -29.50 8.08
C THR A 107 10.41 -30.27 9.39
N MET A 108 10.98 -31.48 9.43
CA MET A 108 11.04 -32.29 10.65
C MET A 108 11.74 -31.53 11.79
N GLY A 109 11.08 -31.39 12.93
CA GLY A 109 11.55 -30.64 14.10
C GLY A 109 11.18 -29.15 14.09
N GLU A 110 10.47 -28.68 13.07
CA GLU A 110 10.06 -27.28 12.94
C GLU A 110 8.86 -26.96 13.84
N PHE A 111 8.93 -25.82 14.52
CA PHE A 111 7.79 -25.25 15.25
C PHE A 111 7.12 -24.17 14.40
N PHE A 112 5.80 -24.21 14.28
CA PHE A 112 5.02 -23.23 13.55
C PHE A 112 3.73 -22.84 14.28
N TRP A 113 3.16 -21.69 13.95
CA TRP A 113 1.90 -21.22 14.51
C TRP A 113 0.75 -21.61 13.60
N ALA A 114 -0.18 -22.44 14.10
CA ALA A 114 -1.32 -22.91 13.31
C ALA A 114 -2.50 -21.92 13.26
N THR A 115 -2.47 -20.88 14.10
CA THR A 115 -3.55 -19.89 14.21
C THR A 115 -3.03 -18.49 14.02
N ALA A 116 -3.70 -17.64 13.23
CA ALA A 116 -3.30 -16.26 12.91
C ALA A 116 -3.01 -15.34 14.12
N ASN A 117 -3.56 -15.65 15.30
CA ASN A 117 -3.40 -14.88 16.53
C ASN A 117 -2.34 -15.48 17.49
N CYS A 118 -1.54 -16.44 17.02
CA CYS A 118 -0.51 -17.12 17.80
C CYS A 118 -1.06 -17.70 19.12
N THR A 119 -2.17 -18.44 19.05
CA THR A 119 -2.77 -19.14 20.21
C THR A 119 -2.50 -20.65 20.22
N VAL A 120 -2.17 -21.22 19.06
CA VAL A 120 -1.79 -22.64 18.90
C VAL A 120 -0.46 -22.73 18.18
N GLN A 121 0.52 -23.38 18.82
CA GLN A 121 1.81 -23.71 18.23
C GLN A 121 1.88 -25.23 17.99
N CYS A 122 2.42 -25.64 16.86
CA CYS A 122 2.59 -27.03 16.48
C CYS A 122 4.06 -27.36 16.23
N LEU A 123 4.41 -28.62 16.43
CA LEU A 123 5.71 -29.22 16.11
C LEU A 123 5.50 -30.29 15.04
N CYS A 124 6.31 -30.23 14.00
CA CYS A 124 6.42 -31.33 13.05
C CYS A 124 7.37 -32.42 13.61
N GLU A 125 6.88 -33.64 13.80
CA GLU A 125 7.66 -34.78 14.30
C GLU A 125 8.03 -35.77 13.18
N GLU A 126 8.82 -36.78 13.55
CA GLU A 126 9.21 -37.86 12.64
C GLU A 126 7.97 -38.62 12.13
N GLY A 127 7.98 -38.99 10.84
CA GLY A 127 6.84 -39.68 10.22
C GLY A 127 5.74 -38.76 9.69
N GLY A 128 5.91 -37.44 9.78
CA GLY A 128 4.95 -36.45 9.25
C GLY A 128 3.82 -36.10 10.21
N ASP A 129 3.90 -36.53 11.47
CA ASP A 129 2.92 -36.24 12.51
C ASP A 129 3.06 -34.80 13.03
N VAL A 130 1.92 -34.14 13.26
CA VAL A 130 1.87 -32.76 13.78
C VAL A 130 1.32 -32.77 15.20
N TYR A 131 2.10 -32.28 16.16
CA TYR A 131 1.69 -32.15 17.55
C TYR A 131 1.47 -30.69 17.95
N CYS A 132 0.23 -30.32 18.24
CA CYS A 132 -0.17 -28.95 18.56
C CYS A 132 -0.49 -28.74 20.05
N PHE A 133 -0.16 -27.56 20.57
CA PHE A 133 -0.44 -27.18 21.95
C PHE A 133 -0.75 -25.68 22.06
N ASN A 134 -1.54 -25.33 23.07
CA ASN A 134 -1.89 -23.93 23.32
C ASN A 134 -0.65 -23.17 23.83
N LYS A 135 -0.35 -22.05 23.19
CA LYS A 135 0.73 -21.14 23.55
C LYS A 135 0.35 -19.74 23.13
N THR A 136 0.81 -18.74 23.86
CA THR A 136 0.63 -17.34 23.48
C THR A 136 1.97 -16.64 23.48
N CYS A 137 2.07 -15.51 22.76
CA CYS A 137 3.23 -14.64 22.82
C CYS A 137 3.49 -14.19 24.26
N ARG A 138 4.78 -14.01 24.59
CA ARG A 138 5.18 -13.53 25.91
C ARG A 138 4.79 -12.08 26.09
N SER A 139 4.78 -11.61 27.33
CA SER A 139 4.59 -10.19 27.61
C SER A 139 5.63 -9.36 26.86
N GLY A 140 5.16 -8.37 26.10
CA GLY A 140 6.03 -7.52 25.27
C GLY A 140 6.32 -8.09 23.87
N GLU A 141 5.76 -9.24 23.51
CA GLU A 141 5.74 -9.74 22.14
C GLU A 141 4.37 -9.53 21.49
N VAL A 142 4.34 -9.40 20.17
CA VAL A 142 3.13 -9.32 19.37
C VAL A 142 3.14 -10.43 18.33
N CYS A 143 1.98 -11.05 18.10
CA CYS A 143 1.80 -11.96 17.00
C CYS A 143 1.76 -11.17 15.69
N ALA A 144 2.77 -11.36 14.84
CA ALA A 144 2.88 -10.71 13.56
C ALA A 144 3.42 -11.67 12.51
N VAL A 145 3.44 -11.23 11.25
CA VAL A 145 4.07 -11.95 10.14
C VAL A 145 5.27 -11.11 9.70
N GLU A 146 6.47 -11.52 10.07
CA GLU A 146 7.73 -10.90 9.62
C GLU A 146 8.40 -11.86 8.61
N ASP A 147 8.86 -11.34 7.48
CA ASP A 147 9.49 -12.11 6.40
C ASP A 147 8.67 -13.31 5.88
N GLY A 148 7.34 -13.21 5.93
CA GLY A 148 6.43 -14.28 5.53
C GLY A 148 6.20 -15.36 6.59
N TYR A 149 6.85 -15.28 7.75
CA TYR A 149 6.69 -16.21 8.85
C TYR A 149 5.83 -15.62 9.95
N GLN A 150 4.76 -16.33 10.29
CA GLN A 150 3.95 -15.97 11.44
C GLN A 150 4.67 -16.34 12.74
N GLY A 151 4.76 -15.40 13.68
CA GLY A 151 5.53 -15.57 14.89
C GLY A 151 5.21 -14.56 15.99
N CYS A 152 5.79 -14.81 17.16
CA CYS A 152 5.81 -13.85 18.26
C CYS A 152 7.10 -13.04 18.18
N PHE A 153 6.97 -11.75 17.87
CA PHE A 153 8.09 -10.85 17.70
C PHE A 153 8.10 -9.80 18.81
N PRO A 154 9.27 -9.28 19.23
CA PRO A 154 9.32 -8.19 20.20
C PRO A 154 8.48 -7.01 19.71
N ARG A 155 7.64 -6.46 20.58
CA ARG A 155 6.91 -5.23 20.30
C ARG A 155 7.91 -4.10 20.12
N ARG A 156 7.96 -3.52 18.93
CA ARG A 156 8.73 -2.31 18.61
C ARG A 156 7.79 -1.25 18.09
N GLU A 157 8.30 -0.03 18.03
CA GLU A 157 7.65 1.11 17.41
C GLU A 157 8.56 1.64 16.30
N THR A 158 7.95 1.94 15.16
CA THR A 158 8.60 2.68 14.07
C THR A 158 7.89 4.03 13.89
N VAL A 159 8.51 4.95 13.18
CA VAL A 159 8.05 6.34 13.02
C VAL A 159 7.93 6.69 11.54
N CYS A 160 6.75 7.18 11.15
CA CYS A 160 6.57 7.95 9.92
C CYS A 160 6.51 9.43 10.29
N LEU A 161 7.34 10.25 9.63
CA LEU A 161 7.55 11.65 10.00
C LEU A 161 7.29 12.58 8.82
N LEU A 162 6.35 13.53 8.98
CA LEU A 162 6.23 14.68 8.09
C LEU A 162 6.92 15.89 8.72
N SER A 163 8.00 16.33 8.08
CA SER A 163 8.79 17.48 8.49
C SER A 163 8.14 18.82 8.10
N GLN A 164 8.60 19.90 8.72
CA GLN A 164 8.16 21.28 8.41
C GLN A 164 8.40 21.69 6.95
N ASN A 165 9.40 21.07 6.29
CA ASN A 165 9.77 21.34 4.91
C ASN A 165 8.98 20.48 3.90
N GLN A 166 7.86 19.87 4.32
CA GLN A 166 7.00 19.05 3.46
C GLN A 166 7.71 17.78 2.91
N VAL A 167 8.74 17.31 3.63
CA VAL A 167 9.39 16.01 3.37
C VAL A 167 8.83 14.98 4.32
N LEU A 168 8.31 13.89 3.77
CA LEU A 168 7.84 12.73 4.50
C LEU A 168 8.94 11.66 4.55
N HIS A 169 9.13 11.08 5.72
CA HIS A 169 9.94 9.89 5.96
C HIS A 169 9.01 8.72 6.26
N THR A 170 9.13 7.64 5.51
CA THR A 170 8.33 6.41 5.69
C THR A 170 8.82 5.60 6.89
N PHE A 171 8.07 4.56 7.25
CA PHE A 171 8.42 3.67 8.35
C PHE A 171 9.75 2.93 8.15
N ASP A 172 10.13 2.65 6.90
CA ASP A 172 11.36 1.93 6.56
C ASP A 172 12.48 2.88 6.10
N GLY A 173 12.23 4.19 6.13
CA GLY A 173 13.25 5.23 6.04
C GLY A 173 13.42 5.89 4.68
N ALA A 174 12.59 5.59 3.68
CA ALA A 174 12.59 6.38 2.44
C ALA A 174 12.09 7.80 2.71
N ALA A 175 12.59 8.75 1.93
CA ALA A 175 12.29 10.17 2.11
C ALA A 175 11.94 10.84 0.79
N TYR A 176 10.84 11.58 0.75
CA TYR A 176 10.41 12.29 -0.44
C TYR A 176 9.49 13.47 -0.09
N ALA A 177 9.44 14.45 -0.99
CA ALA A 177 8.51 15.57 -0.90
C ALA A 177 7.21 15.24 -1.65
N PHE A 178 6.09 15.79 -1.19
CA PHE A 178 4.81 15.68 -1.89
C PHE A 178 4.09 17.04 -1.96
N PRO A 179 3.31 17.30 -3.02
CA PRO A 179 2.63 18.58 -3.18
C PRO A 179 1.68 18.86 -2.03
N SER A 180 1.68 20.10 -1.53
CA SER A 180 0.85 20.45 -0.37
C SER A 180 -0.57 20.88 -0.75
N GLU A 181 -0.83 21.14 -2.02
CA GLU A 181 -2.10 21.58 -2.60
C GLU A 181 -3.15 20.46 -2.74
N PHE A 182 -2.80 19.22 -2.43
CA PHE A 182 -3.71 18.08 -2.39
C PHE A 182 -3.81 17.46 -0.99
N SER A 183 -4.93 16.77 -0.76
CA SER A 183 -5.13 15.94 0.42
C SER A 183 -4.64 14.52 0.15
N TYR A 184 -4.14 13.85 1.18
CA TYR A 184 -3.56 12.50 1.04
C TYR A 184 -3.91 11.61 2.23
N THR A 185 -4.01 10.31 1.96
CA THR A 185 -3.93 9.29 3.02
C THR A 185 -2.46 9.04 3.35
N LEU A 186 -2.07 9.37 4.58
CA LEU A 186 -0.73 9.13 5.10
C LEU A 186 -0.57 7.68 5.54
N LEU A 187 -1.54 7.15 6.26
CA LEU A 187 -1.52 5.79 6.76
C LEU A 187 -2.90 5.17 6.60
N LYS A 188 -2.94 3.95 6.10
CA LYS A 188 -4.09 3.06 6.17
C LYS A 188 -3.59 1.66 6.55
N THR A 189 -4.25 1.01 7.49
CA THR A 189 -3.90 -0.36 7.87
C THR A 189 -4.90 -1.36 7.32
N CYS A 190 -4.49 -2.62 7.29
CA CYS A 190 -5.36 -3.73 6.94
C CYS A 190 -6.46 -3.96 8.02
N PRO A 191 -7.67 -4.41 7.64
CA PRO A 191 -8.79 -4.60 8.57
C PRO A 191 -8.65 -5.83 9.48
N GLU A 192 -7.74 -6.76 9.19
CA GLU A 192 -7.51 -7.99 9.96
C GLU A 192 -6.75 -7.74 11.28
N ARG A 193 -6.27 -6.52 11.50
CA ARG A 193 -5.53 -6.13 12.71
C ARG A 193 -6.47 -5.66 13.82
N PRO A 194 -6.02 -5.69 15.09
CA PRO A 194 -6.89 -5.44 16.25
C PRO A 194 -7.66 -4.12 16.21
N GLU A 195 -7.08 -3.09 15.57
CA GLU A 195 -7.70 -1.80 15.34
C GLU A 195 -7.40 -1.32 13.91
N TYR A 196 -8.42 -0.97 13.14
CA TYR A 196 -8.23 -0.32 11.84
C TYR A 196 -7.80 1.13 12.04
N LEU A 197 -6.75 1.55 11.36
CA LEU A 197 -6.20 2.90 11.40
C LEU A 197 -6.27 3.54 10.02
N GLU A 198 -6.71 4.80 9.96
CA GLU A 198 -6.63 5.63 8.77
C GLU A 198 -6.25 7.06 9.18
N ILE A 199 -5.22 7.62 8.58
CA ILE A 199 -4.74 8.97 8.86
C ILE A 199 -4.66 9.74 7.55
N ASP A 200 -5.45 10.79 7.44
CA ASP A 200 -5.47 11.66 6.27
C ASP A 200 -5.03 13.07 6.64
N ILE A 201 -4.31 13.71 5.72
CA ILE A 201 -3.88 15.10 5.82
C ILE A 201 -4.51 15.95 4.71
N ASN A 202 -5.22 17.01 5.08
CA ASN A 202 -5.86 17.92 4.14
C ASN A 202 -4.86 18.75 3.36
N LYS A 203 -5.21 19.19 2.15
CA LYS A 203 -4.42 20.19 1.42
C LYS A 203 -4.18 21.47 2.23
N LYS A 204 -3.08 22.15 1.92
CA LYS A 204 -2.73 23.46 2.45
C LYS A 204 -3.65 24.52 1.87
N LYS A 205 -4.25 25.35 2.74
CA LYS A 205 -5.08 26.47 2.32
C LYS A 205 -4.19 27.58 1.70
N PRO A 206 -4.50 28.11 0.50
CA PRO A 206 -3.67 29.12 -0.16
C PRO A 206 -3.48 30.41 0.66
N ASP A 207 -4.53 30.86 1.34
CA ASP A 207 -4.55 32.09 2.15
C ASP A 207 -4.39 31.83 3.65
N ALA A 208 -3.81 30.68 4.02
CA ALA A 208 -3.54 30.36 5.41
C ALA A 208 -2.46 31.28 5.99
N GLY A 209 -2.77 31.94 7.10
CA GLY A 209 -1.76 32.61 7.92
C GLY A 209 -0.75 31.63 8.53
N PRO A 210 0.39 32.12 9.04
CA PRO A 210 1.49 31.26 9.55
C PRO A 210 1.11 30.38 10.74
N ALA A 211 -0.01 30.65 11.41
CA ALA A 211 -0.54 29.86 12.53
C ALA A 211 -1.56 28.78 12.10
N TRP A 212 -1.88 28.65 10.82
CA TRP A 212 -2.85 27.67 10.34
C TRP A 212 -2.20 26.30 10.17
N LEU A 213 -2.80 25.28 10.77
CA LEU A 213 -2.41 23.88 10.62
C LEU A 213 -3.29 23.18 9.59
N ARG A 214 -2.68 22.30 8.80
CA ARG A 214 -3.41 21.39 7.90
C ARG A 214 -4.35 20.54 8.75
N GLY A 215 -5.57 20.33 8.25
CA GLY A 215 -6.51 19.43 8.92
C GLY A 215 -5.99 18.00 8.88
N LEU A 216 -5.98 17.34 10.02
CA LEU A 216 -5.66 15.92 10.16
C LEU A 216 -6.94 15.18 10.55
N ARG A 217 -7.24 14.07 9.87
CA ARG A 217 -8.30 13.11 10.26
C ARG A 217 -7.62 11.83 10.68
N ILE A 218 -8.00 11.30 11.84
CA ILE A 218 -7.45 10.08 12.41
C ILE A 218 -8.64 9.19 12.76
N LEU A 219 -8.78 8.06 12.07
CA LEU A 219 -9.62 6.95 12.49
C LEU A 219 -8.77 6.03 13.38
N VAL A 220 -9.17 5.88 14.64
CA VAL A 220 -8.50 5.03 15.62
C VAL A 220 -9.49 4.58 16.70
N ALA A 221 -9.40 3.34 17.16
CA ALA A 221 -10.31 2.77 18.17
C ALA A 221 -11.80 2.99 17.85
N ASP A 222 -12.18 2.86 16.57
CA ASP A 222 -13.52 3.10 16.03
C ASP A 222 -14.05 4.54 16.21
N GLN A 223 -13.17 5.51 16.47
CA GLN A 223 -13.50 6.92 16.60
C GLN A 223 -12.83 7.76 15.51
N GLU A 224 -13.47 8.85 15.11
CA GLU A 224 -12.90 9.85 14.23
C GLU A 224 -12.40 11.05 15.05
N VAL A 225 -11.09 11.29 15.05
CA VAL A 225 -10.48 12.49 15.62
C VAL A 225 -10.06 13.43 14.50
N LYS A 226 -10.39 14.72 14.63
CA LYS A 226 -9.94 15.78 13.74
C LYS A 226 -9.13 16.81 14.50
N ILE A 227 -7.99 17.21 13.94
CA ILE A 227 -7.11 18.25 14.48
C ILE A 227 -6.89 19.31 13.39
N GLY A 228 -7.02 20.58 13.74
CA GLY A 228 -6.71 21.69 12.83
C GLY A 228 -7.77 21.94 11.74
N GLY A 229 -7.40 22.71 10.71
CA GLY A 229 -8.27 23.08 9.58
C GLY A 229 -9.01 24.42 9.73
N VAL A 230 -9.62 24.74 10.88
CA VAL A 230 -10.23 26.06 11.13
C VAL A 230 -9.37 26.89 12.10
N GLY A 231 -8.83 26.27 13.15
CA GLY A 231 -7.86 26.89 14.06
C GLY A 231 -6.80 25.89 14.57
N ALA A 232 -5.64 26.37 15.02
CA ALA A 232 -4.53 25.53 15.50
C ALA A 232 -4.87 24.71 16.76
N SER A 233 -5.91 25.12 17.51
CA SER A 233 -6.28 24.55 18.80
C SER A 233 -7.54 23.68 18.77
N GLU A 234 -8.21 23.56 17.61
CA GLU A 234 -9.47 22.85 17.50
C GLU A 234 -9.23 21.34 17.38
N VAL A 235 -9.83 20.58 18.32
CA VAL A 235 -9.86 19.12 18.30
C VAL A 235 -11.30 18.66 18.38
N LYS A 236 -11.71 17.85 17.40
CA LYS A 236 -13.06 17.27 17.34
C LYS A 236 -13.00 15.76 17.43
N LEU A 237 -13.89 15.18 18.22
CA LEU A 237 -14.18 13.75 18.26
C LEU A 237 -15.57 13.52 17.65
N ASN A 238 -15.64 12.73 16.57
CA ASN A 238 -16.88 12.44 15.84
C ASN A 238 -17.69 13.71 15.48
N GLY A 239 -16.98 14.78 15.11
CA GLY A 239 -17.56 16.06 14.74
C GLY A 239 -17.90 17.01 15.90
N GLN A 240 -17.79 16.58 17.15
CA GLN A 240 -18.01 17.42 18.34
C GLN A 240 -16.68 17.91 18.90
N GLU A 241 -16.62 19.18 19.28
CA GLU A 241 -15.43 19.74 19.96
C GLU A 241 -15.28 19.11 21.35
N VAL A 242 -14.04 18.79 21.73
CA VAL A 242 -13.73 18.15 23.01
C VAL A 242 -12.67 18.93 23.77
N GLU A 243 -12.80 18.97 25.10
CA GLU A 243 -11.77 19.51 25.97
C GLU A 243 -10.66 18.48 26.22
N LEU A 244 -9.41 18.95 26.26
CA LEU A 244 -8.23 18.11 26.49
C LEU A 244 -7.70 18.28 27.93
N PRO A 245 -7.20 17.20 28.57
CA PRO A 245 -7.10 15.85 28.04
C PRO A 245 -8.46 15.12 28.01
N PHE A 246 -8.69 14.38 26.94
CA PHE A 246 -9.86 13.55 26.73
C PHE A 246 -9.47 12.07 26.85
N PHE A 247 -10.26 11.31 27.61
CA PHE A 247 -10.10 9.87 27.78
C PHE A 247 -11.40 9.18 27.36
N HIS A 248 -11.34 8.34 26.33
CA HIS A 248 -12.53 7.63 25.86
C HIS A 248 -12.93 6.53 26.87
N PRO A 249 -14.23 6.34 27.17
CA PRO A 249 -14.69 5.34 28.14
C PRO A 249 -14.29 3.89 27.85
N SER A 250 -13.94 3.57 26.59
CA SER A 250 -13.41 2.25 26.23
C SER A 250 -12.01 1.98 26.80
N GLY A 251 -11.30 2.99 27.28
CA GLY A 251 -9.91 2.90 27.75
C GLY A 251 -8.89 2.71 26.63
N LYS A 252 -9.31 2.81 25.35
CA LYS A 252 -8.45 2.60 24.17
C LYS A 252 -7.92 3.88 23.54
N LEU A 253 -8.57 5.02 23.77
CA LEU A 253 -8.25 6.28 23.11
C LEU A 253 -8.02 7.39 24.13
N GLU A 254 -6.87 8.04 24.02
CA GLU A 254 -6.51 9.23 24.78
C GLU A 254 -6.15 10.35 23.81
N ILE A 255 -6.62 11.56 24.07
CA ILE A 255 -6.27 12.75 23.31
C ILE A 255 -5.80 13.81 24.30
N TYR A 256 -4.56 14.27 24.18
CA TYR A 256 -3.99 15.18 25.15
C TYR A 256 -3.01 16.15 24.49
N ARG A 257 -2.73 17.25 25.18
CA ARG A 257 -1.74 18.23 24.72
C ARG A 257 -0.43 18.03 25.46
N ASN A 258 0.66 17.89 24.72
CA ASN A 258 2.01 17.80 25.25
C ASN A 258 2.83 18.97 24.69
N LYS A 259 3.14 19.95 25.54
CA LYS A 259 3.80 21.21 25.14
C LYS A 259 3.04 21.89 23.99
N ASN A 260 3.67 22.00 22.82
CA ASN A 260 3.13 22.65 21.61
C ASN A 260 2.66 21.61 20.57
N SER A 261 2.18 20.45 21.03
CA SER A 261 1.69 19.39 20.16
C SER A 261 0.43 18.74 20.75
N THR A 262 -0.53 18.40 19.89
CA THR A 262 -1.65 17.53 20.23
C THR A 262 -1.26 16.09 19.94
N THR A 263 -1.49 15.19 20.88
CA THR A 263 -1.24 13.76 20.73
C THR A 263 -2.56 12.98 20.81
N VAL A 264 -2.76 12.07 19.85
CA VAL A 264 -3.83 11.07 19.83
C VAL A 264 -3.16 9.71 20.00
N GLU A 265 -3.48 9.01 21.07
CA GLU A 265 -2.82 7.76 21.45
C GLU A 265 -3.85 6.64 21.62
N SER A 266 -3.57 5.50 20.97
CA SER A 266 -4.12 4.19 21.33
C SER A 266 -2.97 3.34 21.85
N LYS A 267 -2.94 3.17 23.18
CA LYS A 267 -1.83 2.54 23.88
C LYS A 267 -1.63 1.12 23.41
N GLY A 268 -0.45 0.81 22.88
CA GLY A 268 -0.21 -0.50 22.28
C GLY A 268 -0.09 -0.46 20.77
N VAL A 269 -0.75 0.50 20.14
CA VAL A 269 -1.18 0.47 18.75
C VAL A 269 -0.52 1.60 17.96
N VAL A 270 -0.89 2.85 18.27
CA VAL A 270 -0.45 4.05 17.54
C VAL A 270 -0.35 5.26 18.47
N SER A 271 0.62 6.13 18.22
CA SER A 271 0.69 7.49 18.80
C SER A 271 0.91 8.49 17.68
N VAL A 272 -0.06 9.38 17.48
CA VAL A 272 -0.02 10.45 16.48
C VAL A 272 0.22 11.78 17.18
N GLN A 273 1.40 12.36 17.02
CA GLN A 273 1.75 13.66 17.61
C GLN A 273 1.85 14.72 16.52
N TYR A 274 1.00 15.74 16.59
CA TYR A 274 0.95 16.83 15.63
C TYR A 274 1.29 18.17 16.29
N SER A 275 2.38 18.79 15.88
CA SER A 275 2.88 20.03 16.46
C SER A 275 2.23 21.28 15.86
N ASP A 276 2.26 22.37 16.62
CA ASP A 276 1.80 23.69 16.19
C ASP A 276 2.64 24.29 15.04
N THR A 277 3.77 23.66 14.71
CA THR A 277 4.61 24.01 13.55
C THR A 277 4.35 23.14 12.33
N GLY A 278 3.38 22.22 12.40
CA GLY A 278 3.05 21.29 11.31
C GLY A 278 3.95 20.05 11.22
N LEU A 279 4.77 19.75 12.24
CA LEU A 279 5.51 18.49 12.30
C LEU A 279 4.56 17.39 12.79
N LEU A 280 4.51 16.27 12.07
CA LEU A 280 3.66 15.13 12.39
C LEU A 280 4.54 13.88 12.58
N ASP A 281 4.48 13.29 13.78
CA ASP A 281 5.14 12.03 14.15
C ASP A 281 4.03 10.97 14.35
N ILE A 282 4.03 9.96 13.48
CA ILE A 282 3.13 8.80 13.57
C ILE A 282 3.97 7.61 14.02
N ARG A 283 3.80 7.19 15.29
CA ARG A 283 4.44 6.00 15.84
C ARG A 283 3.52 4.81 15.74
N LEU A 284 3.96 3.75 15.09
CA LEU A 284 3.15 2.56 14.84
C LEU A 284 3.84 1.32 15.41
N SER A 285 3.05 0.45 16.04
CA SER A 285 3.55 -0.83 16.56
C SER A 285 3.88 -1.83 15.44
N THR A 286 4.90 -2.67 15.65
CA THR A 286 5.19 -3.85 14.82
C THR A 286 4.03 -4.85 14.69
N ALA A 287 2.96 -4.69 15.48
CA ALA A 287 1.69 -5.37 15.25
C ALA A 287 1.15 -5.20 13.81
N TYR A 288 1.53 -4.11 13.12
CA TYR A 288 1.08 -3.75 11.77
C TYR A 288 2.13 -4.00 10.68
N PHE A 289 3.20 -4.74 10.98
CA PHE A 289 4.21 -5.13 9.99
C PHE A 289 3.55 -5.86 8.81
N ASN A 290 4.01 -5.57 7.60
CA ASN A 290 3.43 -6.03 6.32
C ASN A 290 1.95 -5.67 6.13
N CYS A 291 1.45 -4.63 6.80
CA CYS A 291 0.01 -4.34 6.86
C CYS A 291 -0.33 -2.85 6.85
N THR A 292 0.46 -2.06 6.14
CA THR A 292 0.24 -0.62 5.97
C THR A 292 0.15 -0.23 4.49
N GLY A 293 -0.48 0.90 4.23
CA GLY A 293 -0.45 1.60 2.95
C GLY A 293 -0.62 3.10 3.17
N GLY A 294 -0.58 3.88 2.09
CA GLY A 294 -0.53 5.34 2.16
C GLY A 294 0.90 5.86 2.03
N LEU A 295 1.06 7.18 2.21
CA LEU A 295 2.37 7.81 2.07
C LEU A 295 3.41 7.32 3.10
N CYS A 296 3.02 6.77 4.24
CA CYS A 296 3.96 6.21 5.21
C CYS A 296 4.60 4.88 4.77
N GLY A 297 4.25 4.35 3.59
CA GLY A 297 4.90 3.19 2.98
C GLY A 297 4.32 1.84 3.40
N PHE A 298 4.94 0.78 2.90
CA PHE A 298 4.59 -0.61 3.22
C PHE A 298 5.55 -1.12 4.29
N PHE A 299 5.18 -0.96 5.56
CA PHE A 299 6.02 -1.22 6.74
C PHE A 299 6.50 -2.67 6.81
N ASN A 300 7.65 -2.95 6.20
CA ASN A 300 8.20 -4.29 6.02
C ASN A 300 9.74 -4.34 6.13
N ALA A 301 10.37 -3.27 6.62
CA ALA A 301 11.82 -3.09 6.68
C ALA A 301 12.54 -3.03 5.32
N ASN A 302 11.83 -2.76 4.22
CA ASN A 302 12.38 -2.66 2.87
C ASN A 302 12.10 -1.29 2.23
N ALA A 303 13.00 -0.34 2.43
CA ALA A 303 12.91 1.01 1.85
C ALA A 303 12.84 1.09 0.30
N SER A 304 12.96 -0.04 -0.42
CA SER A 304 12.88 -0.09 -1.88
C SER A 304 11.46 -0.33 -2.42
N ASP A 305 10.49 -0.71 -1.59
CA ASP A 305 9.12 -1.01 -2.01
C ASP A 305 8.05 -0.11 -1.37
N GLU A 306 8.44 1.07 -0.88
CA GLU A 306 7.54 2.00 -0.20
C GLU A 306 6.35 2.51 -1.03
N PHE A 307 6.49 2.51 -2.35
CA PHE A 307 5.54 3.13 -3.26
C PHE A 307 4.47 2.15 -3.76
N CYS A 308 3.79 1.50 -2.82
CA CYS A 308 2.67 0.61 -3.12
C CYS A 308 1.36 1.39 -3.28
N LEU A 309 0.66 1.13 -4.38
CA LEU A 309 -0.64 1.69 -4.71
C LEU A 309 -1.73 1.04 -3.84
N PRO A 310 -2.95 1.61 -3.75
CA PRO A 310 -4.06 1.04 -2.97
C PRO A 310 -4.46 -0.39 -3.35
N ASN A 311 -4.12 -0.84 -4.56
CA ASN A 311 -4.37 -2.21 -5.04
C ASN A 311 -3.26 -3.20 -4.66
N GLY A 312 -2.26 -2.79 -3.86
CA GLY A 312 -1.13 -3.60 -3.42
C GLY A 312 0.03 -3.72 -4.41
N LYS A 313 -0.08 -3.19 -5.63
CA LYS A 313 1.03 -3.17 -6.59
C LYS A 313 1.95 -1.99 -6.31
N CYS A 314 3.26 -2.22 -6.34
CA CYS A 314 4.24 -1.16 -6.09
C CYS A 314 4.86 -0.63 -7.39
N THR A 315 5.23 0.66 -7.38
CA THR A 315 5.73 1.40 -8.54
C THR A 315 6.98 2.18 -8.17
N ASP A 316 7.91 2.39 -9.11
CA ASP A 316 9.06 3.29 -8.90
C ASP A 316 8.72 4.77 -9.21
N ASN A 317 7.57 5.02 -9.83
CA ASN A 317 7.11 6.35 -10.20
C ASN A 317 6.40 7.06 -9.03
N LEU A 318 7.10 8.01 -8.42
CA LEU A 318 6.57 8.84 -7.32
C LEU A 318 5.29 9.59 -7.70
N ALA A 319 5.15 10.11 -8.93
CA ALA A 319 3.96 10.87 -9.32
C ALA A 319 2.71 9.99 -9.36
N VAL A 320 2.81 8.78 -9.92
CA VAL A 320 1.73 7.80 -9.95
C VAL A 320 1.35 7.35 -8.54
N PHE A 321 2.36 7.09 -7.70
CA PHE A 321 2.15 6.75 -6.29
C PHE A 321 1.40 7.87 -5.55
N LEU A 322 1.87 9.11 -5.63
CA LEU A 322 1.22 10.25 -4.99
C LEU A 322 -0.20 10.45 -5.48
N GLU A 323 -0.45 10.39 -6.80
CA GLU A 323 -1.79 10.50 -7.37
C GLU A 323 -2.75 9.44 -6.82
N SER A 324 -2.29 8.19 -6.71
CA SER A 324 -3.11 7.07 -6.23
C SER A 324 -3.57 7.21 -4.77
N TRP A 325 -2.81 7.94 -3.95
CA TRP A 325 -3.11 8.20 -2.55
C TRP A 325 -3.70 9.59 -2.30
N THR A 326 -4.04 10.33 -3.37
CA THR A 326 -4.79 11.57 -3.22
C THR A 326 -6.19 11.27 -2.68
N THR A 327 -6.57 11.94 -1.61
CA THR A 327 -7.92 11.87 -1.08
C THR A 327 -8.76 12.99 -1.67
N PHE A 328 -9.94 12.59 -2.15
CA PHE A 328 -10.97 13.52 -2.58
C PHE A 328 -11.98 13.81 -1.46
N GLU A 329 -11.82 13.10 -0.34
CA GLU A 329 -12.14 13.65 0.96
C GLU A 329 -11.27 14.89 1.16
N GLU A 330 -11.85 16.03 0.78
CA GLU A 330 -11.91 17.06 1.81
C GLU A 330 -12.47 16.35 3.04
N ILE A 331 -11.60 16.04 4.01
CA ILE A 331 -12.00 15.91 5.39
C ILE A 331 -12.76 17.22 5.62
N CYS A 332 -14.10 17.23 5.49
CA CYS A 332 -14.85 18.46 5.18
C CYS A 332 -14.64 19.48 6.31
N ASN A 333 -13.62 20.31 6.14
CA ASN A 333 -13.26 21.51 6.88
C ASN A 333 -13.33 22.67 5.86
N GLY A 334 -14.51 22.83 5.25
CA GLY A 334 -14.87 24.03 4.48
C GLY A 334 -14.63 24.02 2.97
N GLU A 335 -13.85 23.10 2.39
CA GLU A 335 -13.62 23.08 0.93
C GLU A 335 -14.57 22.18 0.13
N CYS A 336 -15.44 21.46 0.84
CA CYS A 336 -16.70 21.00 0.27
C CYS A 336 -17.52 22.19 -0.28
N GLY A 337 -17.12 23.45 -0.01
CA GLY A 337 -17.66 24.69 -0.53
C GLY A 337 -18.23 24.66 -1.94
N ASP A 338 -17.57 24.13 -2.97
CA ASP A 338 -18.15 24.21 -4.33
C ASP A 338 -19.20 23.13 -4.62
N LEU A 339 -19.02 21.92 -4.08
CA LEU A 339 -20.05 20.85 -4.13
C LEU A 339 -21.22 21.15 -3.19
N LEU A 340 -20.92 21.68 -2.01
CA LEU A 340 -21.86 22.13 -1.00
C LEU A 340 -22.64 23.33 -1.54
N LYS A 341 -21.99 24.35 -2.13
CA LYS A 341 -22.65 25.44 -2.87
C LYS A 341 -23.50 24.91 -4.02
N ALA A 342 -23.01 23.95 -4.81
CA ALA A 342 -23.80 23.33 -5.87
C ALA A 342 -25.04 22.64 -5.31
N CYS A 343 -24.95 22.09 -4.09
CA CYS A 343 -26.06 21.54 -3.31
C CYS A 343 -26.74 22.61 -2.42
N ASN A 344 -26.68 23.91 -2.74
CA ASN A 344 -27.31 25.01 -2.00
C ASN A 344 -26.91 25.09 -0.51
N ASN A 345 -25.68 24.73 -0.22
CA ASN A 345 -25.12 24.55 1.11
C ASN A 345 -25.83 23.51 2.00
N ASP A 346 -26.54 22.56 1.40
CA ASP A 346 -27.21 21.47 2.11
C ASP A 346 -26.28 20.26 2.28
N SER A 347 -25.75 20.10 3.49
CA SER A 347 -24.83 19.01 3.85
C SER A 347 -25.52 17.66 3.94
N GLU A 348 -26.80 17.60 4.35
CA GLU A 348 -27.55 16.35 4.44
C GLU A 348 -27.94 15.85 3.05
N LEU A 349 -28.27 16.75 2.14
CA LEU A 349 -28.49 16.43 0.73
C LEU A 349 -27.22 15.90 0.06
N LEU A 350 -26.08 16.56 0.29
CA LEU A 350 -24.79 16.08 -0.22
C LEU A 350 -24.44 14.69 0.35
N LYS A 351 -24.67 14.46 1.65
CA LYS A 351 -24.52 13.16 2.30
C LYS A 351 -25.44 12.10 1.68
N PHE A 352 -26.69 12.46 1.38
CA PHE A 352 -27.62 11.58 0.69
C PHE A 352 -27.14 11.21 -0.72
N TYR A 353 -26.59 12.15 -1.50
CA TYR A 353 -26.04 11.85 -2.83
C TYR A 353 -24.75 11.01 -2.81
N ARG A 354 -23.99 11.07 -1.72
CA ARG A 354 -22.84 10.17 -1.47
C ARG A 354 -23.25 8.74 -1.15
N SER A 355 -24.50 8.50 -0.78
CA SER A 355 -24.98 7.14 -0.46
C SER A 355 -24.86 6.19 -1.65
N ARG A 356 -24.75 4.89 -1.34
CA ARG A 356 -24.72 3.81 -2.33
C ARG A 356 -25.91 3.83 -3.29
N SER A 357 -27.10 4.20 -2.80
CA SER A 357 -28.32 4.35 -3.61
C SER A 357 -28.30 5.54 -4.58
N ARG A 358 -27.20 6.32 -4.62
CA ARG A 358 -26.99 7.49 -5.48
C ARG A 358 -25.63 7.36 -6.17
N CYS A 359 -24.73 8.34 -6.02
CA CYS A 359 -23.43 8.30 -6.68
C CYS A 359 -22.49 7.26 -6.10
N GLY A 360 -22.70 6.85 -4.84
CA GLY A 360 -21.79 5.96 -4.11
C GLY A 360 -21.58 4.60 -4.77
N ILE A 361 -22.48 4.15 -5.66
CA ILE A 361 -22.28 2.92 -6.42
C ILE A 361 -21.05 2.97 -7.35
N ILE A 362 -20.66 4.18 -7.82
CA ILE A 362 -19.53 4.36 -8.74
C ILE A 362 -18.22 3.99 -8.06
N ASN A 363 -18.06 4.37 -6.79
CA ASN A 363 -16.84 4.17 -6.02
C ASN A 363 -17.00 3.16 -4.88
N ASP A 364 -18.03 2.31 -4.93
CA ASP A 364 -18.31 1.28 -3.94
C ASP A 364 -17.26 0.15 -4.02
N PRO A 365 -16.36 0.02 -3.02
CA PRO A 365 -15.28 -0.97 -3.05
C PRO A 365 -15.74 -2.36 -2.62
N SER A 366 -17.04 -2.56 -2.34
CA SER A 366 -17.62 -3.87 -2.00
C SER A 366 -17.91 -4.69 -3.27
N ASN A 367 -18.83 -5.67 -3.19
CA ASN A 367 -19.29 -6.47 -4.32
C ASN A 367 -20.14 -5.64 -5.32
N SER A 368 -19.52 -4.63 -5.92
CA SER A 368 -20.09 -3.75 -6.93
C SER A 368 -19.75 -4.26 -8.31
N SER A 369 -20.63 -4.01 -9.29
CA SER A 369 -20.36 -4.36 -10.69
C SER A 369 -19.20 -3.57 -11.32
N PHE A 370 -18.65 -2.59 -10.60
CA PHE A 370 -17.59 -1.70 -11.06
C PHE A 370 -16.23 -2.00 -10.43
N LEU A 371 -16.14 -2.97 -9.51
CA LEU A 371 -14.95 -3.22 -8.71
C LEU A 371 -13.68 -3.43 -9.58
N GLU A 372 -13.78 -4.23 -10.64
CA GLU A 372 -12.66 -4.46 -11.57
C GLU A 372 -12.26 -3.20 -12.36
N CYS A 373 -13.22 -2.32 -12.61
CA CYS A 373 -13.01 -1.07 -13.33
C CYS A 373 -12.27 -0.02 -12.49
N HIS A 374 -12.32 -0.14 -11.16
CA HIS A 374 -11.66 0.81 -10.25
C HIS A 374 -10.14 0.87 -10.47
N GLY A 375 -9.54 -0.22 -10.95
CA GLY A 375 -8.11 -0.30 -11.24
C GLY A 375 -7.68 0.27 -12.60
N VAL A 376 -8.61 0.62 -13.49
CA VAL A 376 -8.30 1.01 -14.89
C VAL A 376 -8.93 2.33 -15.34
N VAL A 377 -10.00 2.78 -14.70
CA VAL A 377 -10.67 4.07 -15.01
C VAL A 377 -10.75 4.90 -13.74
N ASN A 378 -10.39 6.19 -13.83
CA ASN A 378 -10.39 7.13 -12.71
C ASN A 378 -11.78 7.26 -12.06
N VAL A 379 -12.02 6.45 -11.03
CA VAL A 379 -13.31 6.36 -10.32
C VAL A 379 -13.74 7.71 -9.78
N THR A 380 -12.79 8.47 -9.25
CA THR A 380 -13.12 9.67 -8.50
C THR A 380 -13.60 10.80 -9.39
N ALA A 381 -13.06 10.93 -10.61
CA ALA A 381 -13.54 11.92 -11.56
C ALA A 381 -15.03 11.71 -11.89
N TYR A 382 -15.45 10.46 -12.11
CA TYR A 382 -16.85 10.12 -12.40
C TYR A 382 -17.74 10.28 -11.17
N TYR A 383 -17.26 9.84 -9.99
CA TYR A 383 -17.99 10.00 -8.74
C TYR A 383 -18.24 11.48 -8.39
N ARG A 384 -17.23 12.34 -8.48
CA ARG A 384 -17.37 13.79 -8.25
C ARG A 384 -18.30 14.45 -9.26
N THR A 385 -18.18 14.07 -10.53
CA THR A 385 -19.08 14.58 -11.59
C THR A 385 -20.53 14.20 -11.33
N CYS A 386 -20.77 12.96 -10.88
CA CYS A 386 -22.09 12.51 -10.47
C CYS A 386 -22.66 13.38 -9.35
N LEU A 387 -21.89 13.61 -8.27
CA LEU A 387 -22.31 14.42 -7.13
C LEU A 387 -22.65 15.86 -7.57
N PHE A 388 -21.79 16.46 -8.38
CA PHE A 388 -21.99 17.81 -8.88
C PHE A 388 -23.25 17.94 -9.75
N ARG A 389 -23.49 16.99 -10.66
CA ARG A 389 -24.69 16.94 -11.51
C ARG A 389 -25.96 16.73 -10.69
N LEU A 390 -25.93 15.85 -9.70
CA LEU A 390 -27.08 15.64 -8.81
C LEU A 390 -27.38 16.87 -7.95
N CYS A 391 -26.34 17.53 -7.45
CA CYS A 391 -26.48 18.82 -6.75
C CYS A 391 -27.12 19.89 -7.65
N GLN A 392 -26.58 20.12 -8.85
CA GLN A 392 -27.10 21.13 -9.78
C GLN A 392 -28.51 20.85 -10.29
N SER A 393 -28.85 19.57 -10.47
CA SER A 393 -30.16 19.16 -10.98
C SER A 393 -31.22 19.00 -9.89
N GLY A 394 -30.87 19.23 -8.62
CA GLY A 394 -31.79 19.04 -7.50
C GLY A 394 -32.22 17.59 -7.32
N GLY A 395 -31.35 16.62 -7.65
CA GLY A 395 -31.61 15.21 -7.42
C GLY A 395 -32.23 14.45 -8.58
N ASN A 396 -32.12 14.98 -9.80
CA ASN A 396 -32.71 14.36 -10.99
C ASN A 396 -32.13 12.96 -11.22
N GLU A 397 -33.00 11.95 -11.20
CA GLU A 397 -32.62 10.55 -11.37
C GLU A 397 -32.01 10.27 -12.74
N SER A 398 -32.41 11.00 -13.79
CA SER A 398 -31.80 10.88 -15.11
C SER A 398 -30.32 11.27 -15.10
N GLU A 399 -29.94 12.35 -14.39
CA GLU A 399 -28.55 12.78 -14.28
C GLU A 399 -27.70 11.80 -13.46
N LEU A 400 -28.28 11.18 -12.42
CA LEU A 400 -27.67 10.08 -11.70
C LEU A 400 -27.38 8.91 -12.65
N CYS A 401 -28.41 8.44 -13.35
CA CYS A 401 -28.31 7.26 -14.21
C CYS A 401 -27.40 7.47 -15.40
N ASP A 402 -27.38 8.67 -15.98
CA ASP A 402 -26.44 9.04 -17.03
C ASP A 402 -25.01 9.10 -16.51
N SER A 403 -24.79 9.62 -15.30
CA SER A 403 -23.45 9.67 -14.69
C SER A 403 -22.89 8.28 -14.43
N VAL A 404 -23.70 7.37 -13.86
CA VAL A 404 -23.30 5.98 -13.65
C VAL A 404 -23.11 5.24 -14.99
N ALA A 405 -23.96 5.51 -15.99
CA ALA A 405 -23.82 4.93 -17.33
C ALA A 405 -22.57 5.40 -18.08
N ARG A 406 -22.14 6.65 -17.87
CA ARG A 406 -20.87 7.16 -18.41
C ARG A 406 -19.69 6.42 -17.81
N TYR A 407 -19.71 6.14 -16.52
CA TYR A 407 -18.67 5.35 -15.88
C TYR A 407 -18.67 3.91 -16.42
N ALA A 408 -19.83 3.26 -16.49
CA ALA A 408 -19.97 1.93 -17.10
C ALA A 408 -19.45 1.88 -18.55
N SER A 409 -19.72 2.91 -19.35
CA SER A 409 -19.22 3.02 -20.72
C SER A 409 -17.70 3.19 -20.76
N ALA A 410 -17.13 3.96 -19.84
CA ALA A 410 -15.69 4.14 -19.74
C ALA A 410 -14.98 2.84 -19.36
N CYS A 411 -15.54 2.08 -18.42
CA CYS A 411 -15.05 0.73 -18.07
C CYS A 411 -15.03 -0.19 -19.28
N LYS A 412 -16.12 -0.21 -20.05
CA LYS A 412 -16.22 -1.01 -21.27
C LYS A 412 -15.20 -0.57 -22.34
N ASN A 413 -14.95 0.73 -22.47
CA ASN A 413 -13.94 1.25 -23.40
C ASN A 413 -12.50 0.96 -22.95
N ALA A 414 -12.32 0.64 -21.67
CA ALA A 414 -11.07 0.16 -21.09
C ALA A 414 -11.00 -1.39 -21.06
N ASP A 415 -11.83 -2.06 -21.86
CA ASP A 415 -11.91 -3.51 -21.99
C ASP A 415 -12.23 -4.26 -20.68
N VAL A 416 -12.88 -3.59 -19.72
CA VAL A 416 -13.40 -4.23 -18.50
C VAL A 416 -14.88 -4.56 -18.65
N GLU A 417 -15.23 -5.81 -18.37
CA GLU A 417 -16.63 -6.25 -18.37
C GLU A 417 -17.34 -5.75 -17.10
N VAL A 418 -18.40 -4.97 -17.30
CA VAL A 418 -19.20 -4.43 -16.19
C VAL A 418 -20.42 -5.31 -15.99
N GLY A 419 -20.54 -5.90 -14.80
CA GLY A 419 -21.72 -6.66 -14.40
C GLY A 419 -23.02 -5.83 -14.37
N PRO A 420 -24.17 -6.46 -14.09
CA PRO A 420 -25.46 -5.78 -14.05
C PRO A 420 -25.54 -4.79 -12.88
N TRP A 421 -25.37 -3.49 -13.16
CA TRP A 421 -25.46 -2.42 -12.16
C TRP A 421 -26.84 -1.74 -12.08
N ARG A 422 -27.72 -1.95 -13.07
CA ARG A 422 -29.10 -1.44 -13.07
C ARG A 422 -30.02 -2.46 -12.42
N THR A 423 -30.88 -2.02 -11.52
CA THR A 423 -31.88 -2.85 -10.83
C THR A 423 -33.28 -2.28 -11.01
N TYR A 424 -34.29 -2.94 -10.42
CA TYR A 424 -35.66 -2.43 -10.42
C TYR A 424 -35.77 -1.08 -9.68
N ASP A 425 -35.04 -0.93 -8.58
CA ASP A 425 -35.03 0.24 -7.70
C ASP A 425 -33.89 1.22 -8.00
N PHE A 426 -33.02 0.90 -8.97
CA PHE A 426 -31.87 1.74 -9.33
C PHE A 426 -31.68 1.81 -10.85
N CYS A 427 -31.96 2.98 -11.42
CA CYS A 427 -31.70 3.27 -12.84
C CYS A 427 -32.32 2.25 -13.79
N ARG A 428 -33.61 1.94 -13.58
CA ARG A 428 -34.37 0.96 -14.36
C ARG A 428 -34.28 1.23 -15.86
N LYS A 429 -33.97 0.20 -16.66
CA LYS A 429 -34.12 0.28 -18.12
C LYS A 429 -35.62 0.29 -18.43
N LEU A 430 -36.14 1.42 -18.92
CA LEU A 430 -37.47 1.42 -19.52
C LEU A 430 -37.39 0.64 -20.82
N GLY A 431 -37.98 -0.55 -20.84
CA GLY A 431 -38.19 -1.30 -22.08
C GLY A 431 -38.99 -0.44 -23.04
N TRP A 432 -38.51 -0.32 -24.28
CA TRP A 432 -39.26 0.22 -25.39
C TRP A 432 -40.59 -0.52 -25.47
N ALA A 433 -41.68 0.12 -25.07
CA ALA A 433 -43.00 -0.37 -25.38
C ALA A 433 -43.16 -0.32 -26.90
N THR A 434 -43.30 -1.49 -27.51
CA THR A 434 -43.75 -1.66 -28.90
C THR A 434 -45.10 -0.99 -29.09
N TRP A 435 -45.09 0.29 -29.47
CA TRP A 435 -46.24 0.90 -30.13
C TRP A 435 -46.07 0.67 -31.63
N TRP A 436 -46.75 -0.36 -32.11
CA TRP A 436 -47.04 -0.58 -33.52
C TRP A 436 -47.81 0.63 -34.06
N TRP A 437 -47.17 1.52 -34.83
CA TRP A 437 -47.77 2.23 -35.97
C TRP A 437 -46.64 2.57 -36.95
N GLY A 438 -46.78 2.11 -38.19
CA GLY A 438 -45.76 2.19 -39.22
C GLY A 438 -45.53 3.60 -39.79
N GLY A 439 -44.28 3.86 -40.18
CA GLY A 439 -43.85 5.02 -40.96
C GLY A 439 -42.33 5.22 -40.87
N PRO A 440 -41.61 5.46 -41.97
CA PRO A 440 -40.14 5.38 -41.98
C PRO A 440 -39.46 6.62 -41.39
N MET A 441 -38.35 6.39 -40.70
CA MET A 441 -37.42 7.41 -40.19
C MET A 441 -36.87 8.32 -41.30
N PRO A 442 -36.78 9.65 -41.11
CA PRO A 442 -35.88 10.49 -41.88
C PRO A 442 -34.54 10.67 -41.14
N HIS A 443 -33.44 10.49 -41.87
CA HIS A 443 -32.07 10.78 -41.46
C HIS A 443 -31.89 12.23 -40.96
N PRO A 444 -31.04 12.48 -39.94
CA PRO A 444 -30.68 13.84 -39.57
C PRO A 444 -29.56 14.39 -40.48
N ARG A 445 -29.88 15.46 -41.21
CA ARG A 445 -28.89 16.34 -41.87
C ARG A 445 -28.24 17.24 -40.81
N PHE A 446 -26.91 17.31 -40.86
CA PHE A 446 -26.09 18.35 -40.25
C PHE A 446 -26.57 19.75 -40.67
N LEU A 447 -26.75 20.66 -39.70
CA LEU A 447 -26.72 22.10 -39.94
C LEU A 447 -25.96 22.81 -38.81
N LEU A 448 -24.75 23.25 -39.13
CA LEU A 448 -24.05 24.35 -38.49
C LEU A 448 -24.87 25.64 -38.65
N ARG A 449 -25.00 26.42 -37.57
CA ARG A 449 -25.46 27.82 -37.64
C ARG A 449 -24.36 28.75 -37.10
N THR A 450 -23.86 29.61 -37.98
CA THR A 450 -23.25 30.91 -37.66
C THR A 450 -24.35 31.98 -37.58
N PRO A 451 -24.15 33.11 -36.87
CA PRO A 451 -25.12 34.18 -36.77
C PRO A 451 -24.80 35.37 -37.70
N LEU A 452 -25.83 36.06 -38.20
CA LEU A 452 -25.75 37.42 -38.75
C LEU A 452 -26.97 38.26 -38.29
N PRO A 453 -26.84 39.60 -38.22
CA PRO A 453 -27.75 40.49 -37.50
C PRO A 453 -28.81 41.12 -38.41
N GLY A 454 -29.90 41.62 -37.81
CA GLY A 454 -30.91 42.40 -38.52
C GLY A 454 -31.66 43.30 -37.54
N GLY A 455 -31.55 44.61 -37.76
CA GLY A 455 -32.12 45.65 -36.91
C GLY A 455 -33.60 45.94 -37.13
N THR A 456 -34.10 46.86 -36.31
CA THR A 456 -35.41 47.50 -36.44
C THR A 456 -35.27 48.98 -36.06
N GLU A 457 -35.45 49.85 -37.04
CA GLU A 457 -35.87 51.26 -36.94
C GLU A 457 -37.43 51.32 -37.01
N PRO A 458 -38.09 52.48 -36.89
CA PRO A 458 -37.79 53.72 -36.16
C PRO A 458 -39.00 54.22 -35.32
N LYS A 459 -38.79 55.19 -34.43
CA LYS A 459 -39.82 56.20 -34.04
C LYS A 459 -39.11 57.49 -33.60
N GLY A 460 -39.55 58.61 -34.15
CA GLY A 460 -38.99 59.93 -33.92
C GLY A 460 -39.83 60.84 -33.03
N GLU A 461 -39.35 62.07 -33.02
CA GLU A 461 -39.94 63.37 -32.61
C GLU A 461 -39.84 63.86 -31.16
N GLN A 462 -39.19 65.05 -31.13
CA GLN A 462 -39.07 66.15 -30.15
C GLN A 462 -38.06 66.05 -29.02
#